data_AF-A0A7Y0XA87-F1
#
_entry.id   AF-A0A7Y0XA87-F1
#
_cell.length_a   1.000
_cell.length_b   1.000
_cell.length_c   1.000
_cell.angle_alpha   90.00
_cell.angle_beta   90.00
_cell.angle_gamma   90.00
#
_symmetry.space_group_name_H-M   'P 1'
#
loop_
_entity.id
_entity.type
_entity.pdbx_description
1 polymer ?
#
loop_
_entity_poly.entity_id
_entity_poly.type
_entity_poly.pdbx_seq_one_letter_code
_entity_poly.pdbx_strand_id
1 'polypeptide(L)'
;DHPKQPNNDKFDTHFAGFGAVETQSDGRYLFQTLYPVPYASRPPHIHVKLWRDNQELLTTQLYLKGNTGDEWWGGKARDYLQFETIRTDGRLTGQFNFVIG
;
A
#
# COMPACT_ATOMS: atom_id res chain seq x y z
N ASP A 1 -3.52 1.63 -11.48
CA ASP A 1 -3.66 2.63 -12.55
C ASP A 1 -3.64 4.02 -11.92
N HIS A 2 -2.70 4.89 -12.30
CA HIS A 2 -2.50 6.22 -11.70
C HIS A 2 -2.75 7.31 -12.76
N PRO A 3 -4.00 7.75 -12.95
CA PRO A 3 -4.43 8.51 -14.12
C PRO A 3 -3.87 9.94 -14.25
N LYS A 4 -2.99 10.40 -13.36
CA LYS A 4 -2.46 11.77 -13.34
C LYS A 4 -0.94 11.88 -13.17
N GLN A 5 -0.20 10.78 -13.32
CA GLN A 5 1.25 10.81 -13.21
C GLN A 5 1.92 11.23 -14.54
N PRO A 6 2.58 12.41 -14.63
CA PRO A 6 3.48 12.71 -15.76
C PRO A 6 4.74 11.83 -15.76
N ASN A 7 5.37 11.69 -16.93
CA ASN A 7 6.58 10.91 -17.23
C ASN A 7 6.42 9.37 -17.13
N ASN A 8 5.52 8.80 -17.95
CA ASN A 8 5.44 7.34 -18.13
C ASN A 8 6.74 6.71 -18.66
N ASP A 9 7.61 7.52 -19.26
CA ASP A 9 8.88 7.09 -19.85
C ASP A 9 9.99 6.82 -18.80
N LYS A 10 9.75 7.19 -17.53
CA LYS A 10 10.68 6.96 -16.40
C LYS A 10 10.28 5.78 -15.51
N PHE A 11 9.28 5.00 -15.91
CA PHE A 11 8.95 3.78 -15.18
C PHE A 11 10.06 2.76 -15.35
N ASP A 12 10.42 2.08 -14.27
CA ASP A 12 11.23 0.89 -14.38
C ASP A 12 10.43 -0.14 -15.18
N THR A 13 10.91 -0.48 -16.36
CA THR A 13 10.24 -1.44 -17.27
C THR A 13 10.10 -2.83 -16.65
N HIS A 14 10.86 -3.13 -15.59
CA HIS A 14 10.78 -4.38 -14.85
C HIS A 14 9.81 -4.31 -13.67
N PHE A 15 9.15 -3.17 -13.44
CA PHE A 15 8.19 -2.98 -12.37
C PHE A 15 6.82 -2.56 -12.90
N ALA A 16 5.89 -3.51 -12.91
CA ALA A 16 4.52 -3.28 -13.37
C ALA A 16 3.72 -2.29 -12.49
N GLY A 17 4.11 -2.12 -11.23
CA GLY A 17 3.43 -1.21 -10.30
C GLY A 17 2.07 -1.70 -9.78
N PHE A 18 1.70 -2.95 -10.06
CA PHE A 18 0.50 -3.60 -9.52
C PHE A 18 0.71 -5.11 -9.36
N GLY A 19 -0.14 -5.72 -8.55
CA GLY A 19 -0.24 -7.16 -8.39
C GLY A 19 -1.49 -7.52 -7.58
N ALA A 20 -1.87 -8.79 -7.61
CA ALA A 20 -2.96 -9.33 -6.82
C ALA A 20 -2.52 -10.65 -6.19
N VAL A 21 -3.04 -10.94 -4.99
CA VAL A 21 -2.77 -12.18 -4.26
C VAL A 21 -4.06 -12.62 -3.60
N GLU A 22 -4.37 -13.92 -3.69
CA GLU A 22 -5.44 -14.53 -2.92
C GLU A 22 -4.95 -14.82 -1.50
N THR A 23 -5.78 -14.52 -0.50
CA THR A 23 -5.48 -14.89 0.88
C THR A 23 -5.46 -16.41 1.03
N GLN A 24 -4.59 -16.91 1.88
CA GLN A 24 -4.61 -18.31 2.33
C GLN A 24 -5.92 -18.61 3.08
N SER A 25 -6.20 -19.89 3.32
CA SER A 25 -7.40 -20.34 4.03
C SER A 25 -7.56 -19.77 5.44
N ASP A 26 -6.48 -19.27 6.05
CA ASP A 26 -6.47 -18.60 7.34
C ASP A 26 -6.33 -17.07 7.23
N GLY A 27 -6.55 -16.51 6.04
CA GLY A 27 -6.57 -15.06 5.80
C GLY A 27 -5.20 -14.41 5.61
N ARG A 28 -4.09 -15.14 5.75
CA ARG A 28 -2.75 -14.58 5.52
C ARG A 28 -2.52 -14.26 4.04
N TYR A 29 -1.75 -13.22 3.78
CA TYR A 29 -1.31 -12.83 2.44
C TYR A 29 0.16 -12.42 2.48
N LEU A 30 0.83 -12.50 1.33
CA LEU A 30 2.18 -11.99 1.14
C LEU A 30 2.22 -11.18 -0.15
N PHE A 31 2.68 -9.94 -0.06
CA PHE A 31 2.87 -9.07 -1.21
C PHE A 31 4.32 -8.56 -1.22
N GLN A 32 5.05 -8.83 -2.29
CA GLN A 32 6.42 -8.37 -2.46
C GLN A 32 6.45 -7.23 -3.48
N THR A 33 6.96 -6.08 -3.07
CA THR A 33 7.02 -4.88 -3.89
C THR A 33 8.28 -4.07 -3.58
N LEU A 34 8.53 -3.02 -4.36
CA LEU A 34 9.53 -2.02 -4.03
C LEU A 34 9.05 -1.14 -2.86
N TYR A 35 9.99 -0.61 -2.10
CA TYR A 35 9.69 0.32 -1.02
C TYR A 35 9.04 1.59 -1.59
N PRO A 36 7.87 2.03 -1.09
CA PRO A 36 7.19 3.17 -1.67
C PRO A 36 8.00 4.45 -1.43
N VAL A 37 8.09 5.28 -2.48
CA VAL A 37 8.73 6.60 -2.44
C VAL A 37 7.65 7.68 -2.61
N PRO A 38 7.89 8.93 -2.14
CA PRO A 38 6.93 10.00 -2.33
C PRO A 38 6.66 10.24 -3.81
N TYR A 39 5.41 10.53 -4.15
CA TYR A 39 5.04 10.94 -5.50
C TYR A 39 4.39 12.32 -5.48
N ALA A 40 5.03 13.28 -6.13
CA ALA A 40 4.64 14.70 -6.12
C ALA A 40 4.42 15.20 -4.68
N SER A 41 3.21 15.67 -4.35
CA SER A 41 2.85 16.18 -3.01
C SER A 41 2.30 15.10 -2.06
N ARG A 42 2.21 13.83 -2.49
CA ARG A 42 1.62 12.76 -1.68
C ARG A 42 2.70 12.02 -0.89
N PRO A 43 2.43 11.67 0.38
CA PRO A 43 3.34 10.83 1.14
C PRO A 43 3.50 9.46 0.47
N PRO A 44 4.60 8.73 0.71
CA PRO A 44 4.74 7.35 0.23
C PRO A 44 3.59 6.46 0.72
N HIS A 45 2.87 5.83 -0.20
CA HIS A 45 1.75 4.95 0.13
C HIS A 45 1.59 3.81 -0.87
N ILE A 46 0.88 2.76 -0.46
CA ILE A 46 0.49 1.62 -1.28
C ILE A 46 -1.04 1.63 -1.38
N HIS A 47 -1.59 1.67 -2.60
CA HIS A 47 -3.02 1.49 -2.80
C HIS A 47 -3.40 0.02 -2.63
N VAL A 48 -4.47 -0.24 -1.88
CA VAL A 48 -4.96 -1.60 -1.65
C VAL A 48 -6.46 -1.65 -1.86
N LYS A 49 -6.91 -2.71 -2.53
CA LYS A 49 -8.31 -3.09 -2.63
C LYS A 49 -8.49 -4.49 -2.07
N LEU A 50 -9.54 -4.69 -1.28
CA LEU A 50 -9.95 -6.02 -0.79
C LEU A 50 -11.24 -6.41 -1.47
N TRP A 51 -11.27 -7.65 -1.96
CA TRP A 51 -12.41 -8.24 -2.64
C TRP A 51 -12.80 -9.54 -1.94
N ARG A 52 -14.08 -9.86 -1.95
CA ARG A 52 -14.60 -11.19 -1.63
C ARG A 52 -15.55 -11.57 -2.74
N ASP A 53 -15.22 -12.66 -3.43
CA ASP A 53 -15.88 -13.05 -4.68
C ASP A 53 -15.92 -11.86 -5.65
N ASN A 54 -17.10 -11.47 -6.11
CA ASN A 54 -17.29 -10.36 -7.05
C ASN A 54 -17.58 -9.01 -6.36
N GLN A 55 -17.42 -8.91 -5.03
CA GLN A 55 -17.72 -7.70 -4.27
C GLN A 55 -16.44 -7.03 -3.76
N GLU A 56 -16.26 -5.74 -4.10
CA GLU A 56 -15.25 -4.89 -3.46
C GLU A 56 -15.69 -4.56 -2.03
N LEU A 57 -14.87 -4.93 -1.04
CA LEU A 57 -15.14 -4.71 0.38
C LEU A 57 -14.52 -3.42 0.91
N LEU A 58 -13.32 -3.09 0.41
CA LEU A 58 -12.55 -1.94 0.88
C LEU A 58 -11.62 -1.42 -0.22
N THR A 59 -11.62 -0.11 -0.44
CA THR A 59 -10.54 0.59 -1.12
C THR A 59 -9.85 1.49 -0.10
N THR A 60 -8.54 1.32 0.10
CA THR A 60 -7.77 2.08 1.08
C THR A 60 -6.33 2.34 0.61
N GLN A 61 -5.54 3.01 1.44
CA GLN A 61 -4.12 3.29 1.25
C GLN A 61 -3.37 2.88 2.52
N LEU A 62 -2.23 2.22 2.37
CA LEU A 62 -1.30 1.95 3.47
C LEU A 62 -0.14 2.94 3.46
N TYR A 63 0.27 3.38 4.64
CA TYR A 63 1.35 4.35 4.81
C TYR A 63 2.48 3.75 5.65
N LEU A 64 3.70 4.20 5.39
CA LEU A 64 4.80 3.94 6.31
C LEU A 64 4.58 4.75 7.59
N LYS A 65 4.94 4.19 8.74
CA LYS A 65 4.81 4.90 10.01
C LYS A 65 5.48 6.29 9.96
N GLY A 66 4.78 7.31 10.44
CA GLY A 66 5.19 8.71 10.43
C GLY A 66 5.10 9.40 9.06
N ASN A 67 4.66 8.69 8.01
CA ASN A 67 4.60 9.20 6.64
C ASN A 67 3.15 9.27 6.13
N THR A 68 2.28 9.95 6.86
CA THR A 68 0.85 10.10 6.50
C THR A 68 0.50 11.43 5.85
N GLY A 69 1.45 12.38 5.79
CA GLY A 69 1.26 13.74 5.27
C GLY A 69 0.52 14.65 6.25
N ASP A 70 0.79 15.96 6.18
CA ASP A 70 0.25 16.97 7.12
C ASP A 70 -1.13 17.51 6.71
N GLU A 71 -1.88 16.74 5.91
CA GLU A 71 -3.15 17.17 5.34
C GLU A 71 -4.25 17.21 6.42
N TRP A 72 -4.91 18.35 6.59
CA TRP A 72 -5.96 18.58 7.59
C TRP A 72 -7.15 17.60 7.50
N TRP A 73 -7.42 17.04 6.31
CA TRP A 73 -8.48 16.04 6.10
C TRP A 73 -8.07 14.60 6.46
N GLY A 74 -6.78 14.33 6.69
CA GLY A 74 -6.26 12.98 6.92
C GLY A 74 -6.58 12.43 8.32
N GLY A 75 -6.56 13.31 9.34
CA GLY A 75 -7.01 13.05 10.71
C GLY A 75 -6.45 11.78 11.39
N LYS A 76 -7.02 11.44 12.55
CA LYS A 76 -6.69 10.22 13.32
C LYS A 76 -6.97 8.91 12.58
N ALA A 77 -7.78 8.94 11.51
CA ALA A 77 -8.15 7.74 10.77
C ALA A 77 -6.93 7.11 10.05
N ARG A 78 -5.99 7.95 9.59
CA ARG A 78 -4.75 7.48 8.97
C ARG A 78 -3.80 6.78 9.95
N ASP A 79 -3.96 6.97 11.26
CA ASP A 79 -3.15 6.27 12.26
C ASP A 79 -3.35 4.75 12.21
N TYR A 80 -4.55 4.31 11.82
CA TYR A 80 -4.87 2.89 11.63
C TYR A 80 -4.41 2.32 10.29
N LEU A 81 -3.92 3.16 9.38
CA LEU A 81 -3.47 2.79 8.05
C LEU A 81 -1.94 2.75 7.93
N GLN A 82 -1.24 2.93 9.04
CA GLN A 82 0.21 2.91 9.10
C GLN A 82 0.74 1.51 9.43
N PHE A 83 1.89 1.17 8.85
CA PHE A 83 2.67 0.00 9.27
C PHE A 83 4.14 0.37 9.43
N GLU A 84 4.82 -0.38 10.31
CA GLU A 84 6.26 -0.32 10.44
C GLU A 84 6.92 -1.37 9.54
N THR A 85 8.19 -1.10 9.19
CA THR A 85 9.03 -2.09 8.53
C THR A 85 10.23 -2.40 9.39
N ILE A 86 10.61 -3.67 9.43
CA ILE A 86 11.84 -4.16 10.05
C ILE A 86 12.74 -4.74 8.97
N ARG A 87 14.05 -4.59 9.13
CA ARG A 87 15.02 -5.21 8.23
C ARG A 87 15.27 -6.65 8.67
N THR A 88 15.00 -7.61 7.80
CA THR A 88 15.20 -9.05 8.01
C THR A 88 15.85 -9.63 6.77
N ASP A 89 16.99 -10.31 6.91
CA ASP A 89 17.72 -10.99 5.82
C ASP A 89 17.92 -10.11 4.57
N GLY A 90 18.30 -8.85 4.79
CA GLY A 90 18.54 -7.88 3.71
C GLY A 90 17.28 -7.27 3.08
N ARG A 91 16.08 -7.70 3.46
CA ARG A 91 14.79 -7.16 3.00
C ARG A 91 14.13 -6.31 4.08
N LEU A 92 13.24 -5.40 3.65
CA LEU A 92 12.32 -4.70 4.56
C LEU A 92 11.00 -5.47 4.58
N THR A 93 10.56 -5.84 5.77
CA THR A 93 9.32 -6.59 5.99
C THR A 93 8.41 -5.77 6.89
N GLY A 94 7.14 -5.63 6.51
CA GLY A 94 6.11 -5.00 7.33
C GLY A 94 4.91 -5.92 7.47
N GLN A 95 4.13 -5.71 8.53
CA GLN A 95 2.86 -6.41 8.74
C GLN A 95 1.72 -5.40 8.79
N PHE A 96 0.63 -5.71 8.10
CA PHE A 96 -0.62 -4.96 8.18
C PHE A 96 -1.80 -5.91 8.23
N ASN A 97 -2.71 -5.71 9.19
CA ASN A 97 -3.91 -6.53 9.34
C ASN A 97 -5.13 -5.73 8.88
N PHE A 98 -5.87 -6.27 7.91
CA PHE A 98 -7.16 -5.72 7.53
C PHE A 98 -8.25 -6.32 8.40
N VAL A 99 -9.08 -5.46 8.99
CA VAL A 99 -10.28 -5.87 9.73
C VAL A 99 -11.48 -5.39 8.94
N ILE A 100 -12.28 -6.33 8.44
CA ILE A 100 -13.48 -6.07 7.64
C ILE A 100 -14.70 -6.55 8.45
N GLY A 101 -15.70 -5.69 8.56
CA GLY A 101 -16.97 -5.98 9.26
C GLY A 101 -17.98 -6.75 8.44
#